data_AF-A0A542MZX4-F1
#
_entry.id   AF-A0A542MZX4-F1
#
_cell.length_a   1.000
_cell.length_b   1.000
_cell.length_c   1.000
_cell.angle_alpha   90.00
_cell.angle_beta   90.00
_cell.angle_gamma   90.00
#
_symmetry.space_group_name_H-M   'P 1'
#
loop_
_entity.id
_entity.type
_entity.pdbx_description
1 polymer ?
#
loop_
_entity_poly.entity_id
_entity_poly.type
_entity_poly.pdbx_seq_one_letter_code
_entity_poly.pdbx_strand_id
1 'polypeptide(L)'
;MLSVAFLRNVNQGQRGHPSTAMIVEAFVSAGIDDAMPFQSNGTVVFEAADADGIVADVVGMLGARGFPRDCFVMPASDLAAIARDWEGSPTLSRMELTVHSGGTLDINHQLATHEAERRRCRMMASGPG
;
A
#
# COMPACT_ATOMS: atom_id res chain seq x y z
N MET A 1 16.84 -3.62 2.94
CA MET A 1 16.31 -2.46 2.18
C MET A 1 14.99 -2.05 2.83
N LEU A 2 14.81 -0.75 3.08
CA LEU A 2 13.59 -0.24 3.70
C LEU A 2 12.43 -0.22 2.68
N SER A 3 11.34 -0.88 3.04
CA SER A 3 10.16 -1.08 2.21
C SER A 3 8.89 -0.71 2.97
N VAL A 4 7.84 -0.37 2.22
CA VAL A 4 6.51 -0.06 2.75
C VAL A 4 5.52 -1.04 2.13
N ALA A 5 4.83 -1.79 2.99
CA ALA A 5 3.71 -2.65 2.63
C ALA A 5 2.38 -1.92 2.83
N PHE A 6 1.47 -2.08 1.87
CA PHE A 6 0.13 -1.52 1.86
C PHE A 6 -0.90 -2.65 1.84
N LEU A 7 -1.33 -3.11 3.00
CA LEU A 7 -2.42 -4.06 3.12
C LEU A 7 -3.74 -3.35 2.79
N ARG A 8 -4.45 -3.83 1.77
CA ARG A 8 -5.74 -3.26 1.35
C ARG A 8 -6.86 -3.73 2.26
N ASN A 9 -7.92 -2.91 2.35
CA ASN A 9 -9.15 -3.24 3.07
C ASN A 9 -8.91 -3.64 4.54
N VAL A 10 -7.97 -2.95 5.20
CA VAL A 10 -7.68 -3.14 6.61
C VAL A 10 -8.10 -1.89 7.38
N ASN A 11 -9.34 -1.86 7.83
CA ASN A 11 -9.70 -1.03 8.98
C ASN A 11 -9.25 -1.80 10.23
N GLN A 12 -7.97 -1.70 10.57
CA GLN A 12 -7.37 -2.49 11.65
C GLN A 12 -8.20 -2.34 12.93
N GLY A 13 -8.62 -3.47 13.53
CA GLY A 13 -9.42 -3.48 14.75
C GLY A 13 -10.95 -3.45 14.57
N GLN A 14 -11.48 -3.36 13.35
CA GLN A 14 -12.91 -3.60 13.11
C GLN A 14 -13.24 -5.09 12.97
N ARG A 15 -14.47 -5.47 13.35
CA ARG A 15 -14.96 -6.85 13.25
C ARG A 15 -14.81 -7.36 11.81
N GLY A 16 -14.11 -8.48 11.63
CA GLY A 16 -13.82 -9.06 10.31
C GLY A 16 -12.50 -8.59 9.67
N HIS A 17 -11.69 -7.79 10.38
CA HIS A 17 -10.35 -7.37 9.96
C HIS A 17 -9.28 -7.89 10.94
N PRO A 18 -8.05 -8.15 10.46
CA PRO A 18 -6.94 -8.49 11.35
C PRO A 18 -6.63 -7.31 12.26
N SER A 19 -6.24 -7.61 13.51
CA SER A 19 -5.73 -6.59 14.42
C SER A 19 -4.30 -6.18 14.02
N THR A 20 -3.85 -5.02 14.49
CA THR A 20 -2.46 -4.58 14.33
C THR A 20 -1.48 -5.64 14.87
N ALA A 21 -1.80 -6.26 16.01
CA ALA A 21 -0.98 -7.33 16.60
C ALA A 21 -0.86 -8.55 15.68
N MET A 22 -1.95 -8.97 15.04
CA MET A 22 -1.92 -10.09 14.09
C MET A 22 -1.08 -9.78 12.84
N ILE A 23 -1.11 -8.53 12.39
CA ILE A 23 -0.30 -8.10 11.25
C ILE A 23 1.18 -8.14 11.64
N VAL A 24 1.55 -7.53 12.77
CA VAL A 24 2.93 -7.55 13.27
C VAL A 24 3.42 -8.98 13.50
N GLU A 25 2.61 -9.85 14.12
CA GLU A 25 2.95 -11.26 14.32
C GLU A 25 3.20 -12.00 13.00
N ALA A 26 2.43 -11.69 11.94
CA ALA A 26 2.66 -12.27 10.62
C ALA A 26 4.02 -11.81 10.04
N PHE A 27 4.39 -10.53 10.20
CA PHE A 27 5.71 -10.06 9.78
C PHE A 27 6.84 -10.72 10.56
N VAL A 28 6.72 -10.83 11.89
CA VAL A 28 7.69 -11.55 12.73
C VAL A 28 7.82 -13.01 12.28
N SER A 29 6.70 -13.67 12.00
CA SER A 29 6.69 -15.06 11.52
C SER A 29 7.33 -15.22 10.13
N ALA A 30 7.34 -14.17 9.31
CA ALA A 30 8.05 -14.09 8.03
C ALA A 30 9.55 -13.75 8.19
N GLY A 31 10.04 -13.57 9.43
CA GLY A 31 11.45 -13.24 9.70
C GLY A 31 11.75 -11.75 9.79
N ILE A 32 10.72 -10.91 9.97
CA ILE A 32 10.87 -9.45 10.13
C ILE A 32 10.53 -9.06 11.57
N ASP A 33 11.55 -8.91 12.41
CA ASP A 33 11.37 -8.60 13.83
C ASP A 33 10.95 -7.13 14.07
N ASP A 34 11.43 -6.20 13.22
CA ASP A 34 11.27 -4.76 13.39
C ASP A 34 10.19 -4.16 12.47
N ALA A 35 9.13 -4.91 12.17
CA ALA A 35 8.01 -4.40 11.37
C ALA A 35 7.21 -3.34 12.14
N MET A 36 7.11 -2.14 11.57
CA MET A 36 6.46 -0.98 12.18
C MET A 36 5.14 -0.64 11.49
N PRO A 37 3.97 -0.91 12.11
CA PRO A 37 2.69 -0.47 11.56
C PRO A 37 2.57 1.05 11.66
N PHE A 38 2.03 1.68 10.61
CA PHE A 38 1.73 3.11 10.58
C PHE A 38 0.22 3.31 10.64
N GLN A 39 -0.26 3.88 11.74
CA GLN A 39 -1.70 4.06 12.02
C GLN A 39 -2.47 2.73 11.93
N SER A 40 -3.79 2.80 11.69
CA SER A 40 -4.69 1.64 11.61
C SER A 40 -5.18 1.35 10.20
N ASN A 41 -4.44 1.80 9.18
CA ASN A 41 -4.87 1.81 7.77
C ASN A 41 -4.29 0.67 6.91
N GLY A 42 -3.50 -0.24 7.50
CA GLY A 42 -2.84 -1.31 6.74
C GLY A 42 -1.45 -0.99 6.22
N THR A 43 -0.87 0.16 6.55
CA THR A 43 0.50 0.51 6.17
C THR A 43 1.49 -0.07 7.17
N VAL A 44 2.55 -0.73 6.69
CA VAL A 44 3.63 -1.29 7.52
C VAL A 44 4.97 -0.95 6.88
N VAL A 45 5.90 -0.42 7.66
CA VAL A 45 7.29 -0.17 7.27
C VAL A 45 8.16 -1.30 7.79
N PHE A 46 9.05 -1.84 6.96
CA PHE A 46 9.93 -2.92 7.35
C PHE A 46 11.21 -2.93 6.52
N GLU A 47 12.22 -3.66 6.99
CA GLU A 47 13.45 -3.88 6.25
C GLU A 47 13.55 -5.32 5.78
N ALA A 48 13.70 -5.54 4.47
CA ALA A 48 13.94 -6.85 3.88
C ALA A 48 14.87 -6.75 2.66
N ALA A 49 15.52 -7.86 2.31
CA ALA A 49 16.19 -7.99 1.01
C ALA A 49 15.21 -8.42 -0.09
N ASP A 50 14.28 -9.31 0.25
CA ASP A 50 13.19 -9.80 -0.61
C ASP A 50 11.85 -9.35 -0.03
N ALA A 51 11.44 -8.13 -0.36
CA ALA A 51 10.23 -7.55 0.22
C ALA A 51 8.95 -8.20 -0.33
N ASP A 52 8.96 -8.65 -1.59
CA ASP A 52 7.84 -9.34 -2.22
C ASP A 52 7.61 -10.73 -1.60
N GLY A 53 8.67 -11.51 -1.38
CA GLY A 53 8.59 -12.81 -0.71
C GLY A 53 8.01 -12.71 0.70
N ILE A 54 8.50 -11.75 1.50
CA ILE A 54 7.98 -11.47 2.84
C ILE A 54 6.48 -11.14 2.80
N VAL A 55 6.07 -10.27 1.88
CA VAL A 55 4.66 -9.87 1.77
C VAL A 55 3.78 -11.04 1.32
N ALA A 56 4.25 -11.89 0.42
CA ALA A 56 3.55 -13.10 0.00
C ALA A 56 3.30 -14.05 1.19
N ASP A 57 4.31 -14.26 2.04
CA ASP A 57 4.20 -15.07 3.25
C ASP A 57 3.20 -14.46 4.25
N VAL A 58 3.28 -13.15 4.49
CA VAL A 58 2.35 -12.41 5.36
C VAL A 58 0.91 -12.55 4.87
N VAL A 59 0.67 -12.36 3.58
CA VAL A 59 -0.67 -12.52 2.96
C VAL A 59 -1.15 -13.96 3.11
N GLY A 60 -0.29 -14.94 2.86
CA GLY A 60 -0.61 -16.36 3.04
C GLY A 60 -1.02 -16.69 4.48
N MET A 61 -0.28 -16.19 5.47
CA MET A 61 -0.56 -16.39 6.89
C MET A 61 -1.87 -15.72 7.34
N LEU A 62 -2.12 -14.47 6.90
CA LEU A 62 -3.39 -13.80 7.19
C LEU A 62 -4.57 -14.49 6.51
N GLY A 63 -4.38 -14.96 5.26
CA GLY A 63 -5.34 -15.76 4.51
C GLY A 63 -5.72 -17.05 5.23
N ALA A 64 -4.73 -17.80 5.73
CA ALA A 64 -4.95 -19.02 6.51
C ALA A 64 -5.73 -18.79 7.82
N ARG A 65 -5.66 -17.56 8.37
CA ARG A 65 -6.42 -17.13 9.55
C ARG A 65 -7.81 -16.57 9.20
N GLY A 66 -8.25 -16.66 7.93
CA GLY A 66 -9.56 -16.18 7.47
C GLY A 66 -9.59 -14.72 7.01
N PHE A 67 -8.42 -14.10 6.80
CA PHE A 67 -8.28 -12.71 6.37
C PHE A 67 -7.52 -12.61 5.04
N PRO A 68 -8.06 -13.12 3.91
CA PRO A 68 -7.42 -12.98 2.61
C PRO A 68 -7.38 -11.50 2.21
N ARG A 69 -6.21 -10.98 1.84
CA ARG A 69 -6.02 -9.56 1.52
C ARG A 69 -4.97 -9.39 0.42
N ASP A 70 -5.15 -8.35 -0.39
CA ASP A 70 -4.10 -7.85 -1.26
C ASP A 70 -3.12 -7.02 -0.43
N CYS A 71 -1.85 -7.19 -0.73
CA CYS A 71 -0.79 -6.37 -0.17
C CYS A 71 0.14 -5.96 -1.31
N PHE A 72 0.44 -4.67 -1.37
CA PHE A 72 1.40 -4.13 -2.33
C PHE A 72 2.63 -3.64 -1.59
N VAL A 73 3.80 -3.75 -2.21
CA VAL A 73 5.05 -3.27 -1.63
C VAL A 73 5.70 -2.24 -2.52
N MET A 74 6.34 -1.26 -1.90
CA MET A 74 7.12 -0.23 -2.59
C MET A 74 8.38 0.07 -1.78
N PRO A 75 9.55 0.31 -2.41
CA PRO A 75 10.70 0.85 -1.71
C PRO A 75 10.35 2.17 -1.02
N ALA A 76 10.80 2.37 0.21
CA ALA A 76 10.54 3.61 0.94
C ALA A 76 11.14 4.85 0.22
N SER A 77 12.23 4.65 -0.54
CA SER A 77 12.84 5.68 -1.39
C SER A 77 11.90 6.19 -2.48
N ASP A 78 11.09 5.31 -3.06
CA ASP A 78 10.22 5.63 -4.19
C ASP A 78 9.00 6.37 -3.67
N LEU A 79 8.44 5.93 -2.54
CA LEU A 79 7.38 6.66 -1.84
C LEU A 79 7.86 8.07 -1.44
N ALA A 80 9.10 8.20 -0.95
CA ALA A 80 9.69 9.49 -0.59
C ALA A 80 9.98 10.37 -1.83
N ALA A 81 10.30 9.79 -2.97
CA ALA A 81 10.43 10.53 -4.23
C ALA A 81 9.07 11.09 -4.66
N ILE A 82 8.02 10.26 -4.68
CA ILE A 82 6.65 10.70 -4.98
C ILE A 82 6.24 11.83 -4.03
N ALA A 83 6.43 11.68 -2.72
CA ALA A 83 6.05 12.72 -1.76
C ALA A 83 6.77 14.07 -2.02
N ARG A 84 8.06 14.04 -2.39
CA ARG A 84 8.85 15.23 -2.70
C ARG A 84 8.42 15.91 -4.00
N ASP A 85 8.12 15.14 -5.04
CA ASP A 85 7.69 15.68 -6.34
C ASP A 85 6.39 16.50 -6.23
N TRP A 86 5.58 16.23 -5.22
CA TRP A 86 4.31 16.92 -4.95
C TRP A 86 4.37 17.89 -3.77
N GLU A 87 5.52 18.03 -3.10
CA GLU A 87 5.68 18.94 -1.98
C GLU A 87 5.38 20.39 -2.40
N GLY A 88 4.58 21.10 -1.59
CA GLY A 88 4.22 22.49 -1.88
C GLY A 88 3.23 22.69 -3.03
N SER A 89 2.61 21.64 -3.57
CA SER A 89 1.54 21.73 -4.59
C SER A 89 0.34 22.57 -4.08
N PRO A 90 0.15 23.83 -4.51
CA PRO A 90 -0.67 24.79 -3.76
C PRO A 90 -2.20 24.69 -3.93
N THR A 91 -2.73 23.68 -4.62
CA THR A 91 -4.09 23.77 -5.21
C THR A 91 -5.00 22.55 -5.05
N LEU A 92 -4.60 21.52 -4.31
CA LEU A 92 -5.44 20.34 -4.09
C LEU A 92 -5.73 20.17 -2.59
N SER A 93 -7.01 20.25 -2.22
CA SER A 93 -7.48 20.01 -0.85
C SER A 93 -7.24 18.56 -0.39
N ARG A 94 -6.98 17.65 -1.34
CA ARG A 94 -6.69 16.24 -1.09
C ARG A 94 -5.93 15.64 -2.28
N MET A 95 -4.85 14.92 -1.99
CA MET A 95 -4.13 14.07 -2.94
C MET A 95 -4.16 12.62 -2.42
N GLU A 96 -4.26 11.67 -3.33
CA GLU A 96 -4.31 10.25 -3.01
C GLU A 96 -3.32 9.48 -3.89
N LEU A 97 -2.54 8.61 -3.26
CA LEU A 97 -1.73 7.61 -3.96
C LEU A 97 -2.55 6.33 -4.08
N THR A 98 -2.74 5.86 -5.32
CA THR A 98 -3.35 4.55 -5.58
C THR A 98 -2.27 3.59 -6.05
N VAL A 99 -2.09 2.50 -5.31
CA VAL A 99 -1.19 1.39 -5.66
C VAL A 99 -2.04 0.24 -6.20
N HIS A 100 -1.60 -0.39 -7.29
CA HIS A 100 -2.29 -1.49 -7.96
C HIS A 100 -1.27 -2.49 -8.50
N SER A 101 -1.67 -3.76 -8.66
CA SER A 101 -0.79 -4.75 -9.28
C SER A 101 -0.59 -4.45 -10.76
N GLY A 102 0.66 -4.19 -11.15
CA GLY A 102 1.14 -4.30 -12.52
C GLY A 102 0.81 -3.12 -13.44
N GLY A 103 1.70 -2.96 -14.42
CA GLY A 103 1.56 -2.00 -15.52
C GLY A 103 1.66 -0.53 -15.08
N THR A 104 1.40 0.35 -16.02
CA THR A 104 1.28 1.79 -15.79
C THR A 104 -0.03 2.24 -16.40
N LEU A 105 -0.85 2.95 -15.63
CA LEU A 105 -2.08 3.54 -16.14
C LEU A 105 -1.73 4.70 -17.06
N ASP A 106 -2.23 4.69 -18.28
CA ASP A 106 -2.18 5.88 -19.14
C ASP A 106 -3.19 6.91 -18.61
N ILE A 107 -2.67 8.01 -18.07
CA ILE A 107 -3.48 9.09 -17.47
C ILE A 107 -4.34 9.83 -18.51
N ASN A 108 -4.02 9.70 -19.80
CA ASN A 108 -4.78 10.29 -20.89
C ASN A 108 -5.77 9.31 -21.50
N HIS A 109 -5.77 8.05 -21.06
CA HIS A 109 -6.67 7.04 -21.59
C HIS A 109 -8.12 7.41 -21.27
N GLN A 110 -8.96 7.49 -22.30
CA GLN A 110 -10.33 8.01 -22.19
C GLN A 110 -11.15 7.34 -21.08
N LEU A 111 -11.05 6.01 -20.95
CA LEU A 111 -11.76 5.27 -19.90
C LEU A 111 -11.29 5.65 -18.49
N ALA A 112 -9.97 5.83 -18.30
CA ALA A 112 -9.39 6.13 -17.00
C ALA A 112 -9.75 7.56 -16.58
N THR A 113 -9.71 8.51 -17.52
CA THR A 113 -10.18 9.89 -17.31
C THR A 113 -11.66 9.94 -16.96
N HIS A 114 -12.51 9.22 -17.71
CA HIS A 114 -13.94 9.16 -17.45
C HIS A 114 -14.25 8.59 -16.06
N GLU A 115 -13.57 7.52 -15.64
CA GLU A 115 -13.76 6.92 -14.31
C GLU A 115 -13.26 7.81 -13.16
N ALA A 116 -12.20 8.59 -13.39
CA ALA A 116 -11.72 9.58 -12.42
C ALA A 116 -12.73 10.73 -12.28
N GLU A 117 -13.19 11.30 -13.40
CA GLU A 117 -14.17 12.39 -13.41
C GLU A 117 -15.50 11.99 -12.78
N ARG A 118 -15.98 10.76 -13.05
CA ARG A 118 -17.20 10.21 -12.43
C ARG A 118 -17.12 10.20 -10.90
N ARG A 119 -15.92 10.03 -10.35
CA ARG A 119 -15.64 10.07 -8.89
C ARG A 119 -15.27 11.46 -8.38
N ARG A 120 -15.34 12.49 -9.22
CA ARG A 120 -14.89 13.88 -8.94
C ARG A 120 -13.39 13.94 -8.60
N CYS A 121 -12.61 13.06 -9.22
CA CYS A 121 -11.16 13.00 -9.12
C CYS A 121 -10.51 13.35 -10.47
N ARG A 122 -9.22 13.66 -10.44
CA ARG A 122 -8.39 13.80 -11.63
C ARG A 122 -7.10 13.02 -11.43
N MET A 123 -6.69 12.23 -12.41
CA MET A 123 -5.37 11.61 -12.40
C MET A 123 -4.32 12.68 -12.67
N MET A 124 -3.31 12.76 -11.80
CA MET A 124 -2.28 13.79 -11.86
C MET A 124 -0.97 13.24 -12.44
N ALA A 125 -0.65 11.99 -12.12
CA ALA A 125 0.49 11.25 -12.62
C ALA A 125 0.22 9.74 -12.50
N SER A 126 1.04 8.94 -13.18
CA SER A 126 1.09 7.49 -13.03
C SER A 126 2.53 7.01 -13.11
N GLY A 127 2.76 5.81 -12.57
CA GLY A 127 4.04 5.12 -12.65
C GLY A 127 3.82 3.61 -12.67
N PRO A 128 4.90 2.81 -12.59
CA PRO A 128 4.81 1.37 -12.40
C PRO A 128 4.02 1.05 -11.12
N GLY A 129 3.07 0.12 -11.23
CA GLY A 129 2.33 -0.46 -10.11
C GLY A 129 2.88 -1.80 -9.66
#